data_AF-A0A7Y3HEU6-F1
#
_entry.id   AF-A0A7Y3HEU6-F1
#
_cell.length_a   1.000
_cell.length_b   1.000
_cell.length_c   1.000
_cell.angle_alpha   90.00
_cell.angle_beta   90.00
_cell.angle_gamma   90.00
#
_symmetry.space_group_name_H-M   'P 1'
#
loop_
_entity.id
_entity.type
_entity.pdbx_description
1 polymer ?
#
loop_
_entity_poly.entity_id
_entity_poly.type
_entity_poly.pdbx_seq_one_letter_code
_entity_poly.pdbx_strand_id
1 'polypeptide(L)'
;SEPEATPEHLRLLDFWMRDFRRAGHELDAEQQAELKTLKQRLVELEVAFSANVDAYSDHIEVTRKELDGLPNSFIDALKPGDAEGTYRVTLDYPDLFPYLQNATSRGRREELLRKKNTSVVEENRPLLEEALGLRRRVAQLVGYDSWAHHSMDVKMADPDRVERFYADLVPRLKEKVKAEHDKMQSMLAEEYGDDTLQQWDINYYSTKIRRDEYGVDQYDVANYFPLEAVIDGMLDLTAEMFGVTYVRQDETNAWHPDVYLYAIVDSETDEHLAYFYMDLFPREGKYGHAAAFDLVAGHTNLAGEKIRPVAAMVANFTKPTDEAPSLLRHDEVLTLFHEFGHILHQTLTRAETVRFSGANTEWDFVEAPSQIMEHWTWEPDVLARFARHYQSGEQIPQEMVGQLVAARDVNIAAASLRQAYFGILDLLLHDDAEKRDLDALDREAYEVNELPFPEGTFFLASFGHVMGGYDAGYYGYLWSKVFGDDMYSRFQSEGILNPSVGRAYRSVILEQGGSKDADTLLLEFLGRPPSNEAFLANLGL
;
A
#
# COMPACT_ATOMS: atom_id res chain seq x y z
N SER A 1 -4.71 45.15 15.45
CA SER A 1 -4.14 44.17 16.38
C SER A 1 -3.40 43.16 15.53
N GLU A 2 -2.17 42.80 15.89
CA GLU A 2 -1.55 41.62 15.29
C GLU A 2 -2.43 40.41 15.66
N PRO A 3 -2.79 39.54 14.71
CA PRO A 3 -3.54 38.33 15.01
C PRO A 3 -2.73 37.44 15.96
N GLU A 4 -3.38 36.93 17.00
CA GLU A 4 -2.78 35.99 17.95
C GLU A 4 -2.48 34.67 17.22
N ALA A 5 -1.29 34.09 17.43
CA ALA A 5 -0.91 32.84 16.77
C ALA A 5 -1.78 31.68 17.29
N THR A 6 -2.43 30.94 16.38
CA THR A 6 -3.18 29.73 16.71
C THR A 6 -2.20 28.60 17.05
N PRO A 7 -2.66 27.49 17.69
CA PRO A 7 -1.83 26.31 17.88
C PRO A 7 -1.23 25.77 16.57
N GLU A 8 -1.99 25.81 15.47
CA GLU A 8 -1.50 25.39 14.14
C GLU A 8 -0.39 26.33 13.63
N HIS A 9 -0.47 27.65 13.88
CA HIS A 9 0.61 28.58 13.52
C HIS A 9 1.92 28.30 14.29
N LEU A 10 1.83 27.95 15.58
CA LEU A 10 3.01 27.58 16.36
C LEU A 10 3.63 26.26 15.87
N ARG A 11 2.79 25.26 15.58
CA ARG A 11 3.24 23.99 14.98
C ARG A 11 3.91 24.21 13.62
N LEU A 12 3.33 25.07 12.77
CA LEU A 12 3.92 25.42 11.48
C LEU A 12 5.31 26.03 11.64
N LEU A 13 5.48 26.94 12.61
CA LEU A 13 6.79 27.52 12.93
C LEU A 13 7.79 26.44 13.35
N ASP A 14 7.39 25.52 14.25
CA ASP A 14 8.27 24.43 14.70
C ASP A 14 8.70 23.53 13.53
N PHE A 15 7.76 23.19 12.64
CA PHE A 15 8.03 22.40 11.44
C PHE A 15 8.98 23.15 10.48
N TRP A 16 8.77 24.44 10.24
CA TRP A 16 9.70 25.23 9.43
C TRP A 16 11.10 25.30 10.04
N MET A 17 11.19 25.50 11.36
CA MET A 17 12.49 25.54 12.05
C MET A 17 13.22 24.20 11.91
N ARG A 18 12.53 23.06 12.10
CA ARG A 18 13.09 21.73 11.86
C ARG A 18 13.53 21.58 10.39
N ASP A 19 12.64 21.89 9.45
CA ASP A 19 12.88 21.70 8.02
C ASP A 19 14.05 22.59 7.52
N PHE A 20 14.25 23.79 8.10
CA PHE A 20 15.42 24.62 7.83
C PHE A 20 16.72 24.00 8.34
N ARG A 21 16.73 23.38 9.53
CA ARG A 21 17.92 22.66 10.02
C ARG A 21 18.28 21.50 9.10
N ARG A 22 17.28 20.71 8.70
CA ARG A 22 17.42 19.58 7.75
C ARG A 22 17.87 20.03 6.35
N ALA A 23 17.52 21.25 5.96
CA ALA A 23 18.01 21.87 4.73
C ALA A 23 19.43 22.45 4.87
N GLY A 24 20.03 22.41 6.07
CA GLY A 24 21.40 22.83 6.32
C GLY A 24 21.57 24.34 6.57
N HIS A 25 20.50 25.06 6.91
CA HIS A 25 20.59 26.52 7.13
C HIS A 25 21.44 26.93 8.34
N GLU A 26 21.76 25.99 9.23
CA GLU A 26 22.69 26.20 10.36
C GLU A 26 24.15 25.86 10.00
N LEU A 27 24.41 25.30 8.81
CA LEU A 27 25.75 24.93 8.35
C LEU A 27 26.51 26.13 7.77
N ASP A 28 27.84 26.03 7.71
CA ASP A 28 28.66 27.01 7.01
C ASP A 28 28.52 26.93 5.47
N ALA A 29 29.07 27.90 4.76
CA ALA A 29 28.90 28.01 3.31
C ALA A 29 29.52 26.84 2.52
N GLU A 30 30.61 26.23 3.02
CA GLU A 30 31.26 25.08 2.37
C GLU A 30 30.40 23.83 2.55
N GLN A 31 29.93 23.60 3.78
CA GLN A 31 29.02 22.50 4.11
C GLN A 31 27.67 22.62 3.38
N GLN A 32 27.11 23.83 3.24
CA GLN A 32 25.87 24.04 2.46
C GLN A 32 26.07 23.70 0.98
N ALA A 33 27.23 24.06 0.41
CA ALA A 33 27.56 23.72 -0.98
C ALA A 33 27.73 22.20 -1.16
N GLU A 34 28.38 21.53 -0.21
CA GLU A 34 28.48 20.06 -0.18
C GLU A 34 27.09 19.42 -0.10
N LEU A 35 26.26 19.82 0.87
CA LEU A 35 24.90 19.29 1.08
C LEU A 35 24.07 19.41 -0.21
N LYS A 36 24.14 20.56 -0.89
CA LYS A 36 23.44 20.78 -2.15
C LYS A 36 23.89 19.83 -3.24
N THR A 37 25.21 19.63 -3.40
CA THR A 37 25.76 18.69 -4.38
C THR A 37 25.34 17.24 -4.08
N LEU A 38 25.40 16.83 -2.81
CA LEU A 38 24.98 15.49 -2.38
C LEU A 38 23.50 15.24 -2.67
N LYS A 39 22.62 16.19 -2.29
CA LYS A 39 21.17 16.08 -2.54
C LYS A 39 20.83 16.09 -4.02
N GLN A 40 21.50 16.92 -4.83
CA GLN A 40 21.32 16.93 -6.28
C GLN A 40 21.70 15.57 -6.90
N ARG A 41 22.82 14.99 -6.45
CA ARG A 41 23.26 13.67 -6.92
C ARG A 41 22.30 12.57 -6.50
N LEU A 42 21.76 12.60 -5.28
CA LEU A 42 20.73 11.65 -4.83
C LEU A 42 19.51 11.64 -5.76
N VAL A 43 18.97 12.82 -6.10
CA VAL A 43 17.84 12.93 -7.04
C VAL A 43 18.18 12.34 -8.41
N GLU A 44 19.39 12.57 -8.93
CA GLU A 44 19.84 11.98 -10.20
C GLU A 44 19.89 10.45 -10.13
N LEU A 45 20.37 9.89 -9.02
CA LEU A 45 20.45 8.44 -8.81
C LEU A 45 19.06 7.82 -8.71
N GLU A 46 18.13 8.44 -7.98
CA GLU A 46 16.75 7.98 -7.81
C GLU A 46 15.98 8.00 -9.14
N VAL A 47 16.11 9.08 -9.92
CA VAL A 47 15.51 9.16 -11.26
C VAL A 47 16.08 8.10 -12.20
N ALA A 48 17.41 7.90 -12.20
CA ALA A 48 18.04 6.87 -13.03
C ALA A 48 17.62 5.46 -12.61
N PHE A 49 17.54 5.20 -11.31
CA PHE A 49 17.10 3.92 -10.75
C PHE A 49 15.67 3.57 -11.20
N SER A 50 14.73 4.51 -11.05
CA SER A 50 13.34 4.32 -11.50
C SER A 50 13.26 4.14 -13.02
N ALA A 51 13.96 4.99 -13.79
CA ALA A 51 13.93 4.91 -15.24
C ALA A 51 14.45 3.57 -15.78
N ASN A 52 15.45 2.97 -15.13
CA ASN A 52 15.93 1.64 -15.48
C ASN A 52 14.88 0.56 -15.23
N VAL A 53 14.16 0.64 -14.09
CA VAL A 53 13.05 -0.28 -13.78
C VAL A 53 11.91 -0.13 -14.79
N ASP A 54 11.50 1.11 -15.08
CA ASP A 54 10.41 1.41 -16.01
C ASP A 54 10.73 1.00 -17.46
N ALA A 55 12.00 1.10 -17.85
CA ALA A 55 12.46 0.69 -19.18
C ALA A 55 12.70 -0.83 -19.30
N TYR A 56 12.74 -1.56 -18.18
CA TYR A 56 13.03 -2.99 -18.20
C TYR A 56 11.81 -3.79 -18.65
N SER A 57 11.97 -4.54 -19.74
CA SER A 57 10.95 -5.46 -20.24
C SER A 57 11.59 -6.81 -20.52
N ASP A 58 11.04 -7.85 -19.93
CA ASP A 58 11.45 -9.24 -20.15
C ASP A 58 10.21 -10.15 -19.96
N HIS A 59 10.34 -11.40 -20.37
CA HIS A 59 9.31 -12.41 -20.27
C HIS A 59 9.93 -13.81 -20.20
N ILE A 60 9.10 -14.79 -19.87
CA ILE A 60 9.35 -16.20 -20.16
C ILE A 60 8.47 -16.65 -21.33
N GLU A 61 8.97 -17.62 -22.10
CA GLU A 61 8.16 -18.33 -23.09
C GLU A 61 7.66 -19.65 -22.53
N VAL A 62 6.34 -19.83 -22.56
CA VAL A 62 5.65 -21.00 -22.02
C VAL A 62 4.75 -21.63 -23.06
N THR A 63 4.62 -22.95 -23.01
CA THR A 63 3.68 -23.74 -23.80
C THR A 63 2.27 -23.67 -23.20
N ARG A 64 1.24 -24.06 -23.97
CA ARG A 64 -0.14 -24.14 -23.46
C ARG A 64 -0.28 -24.99 -22.18
N LYS A 65 0.52 -26.05 -22.06
CA LYS A 65 0.53 -26.96 -20.89
C LYS A 65 1.16 -26.29 -19.66
N GLU A 66 2.15 -25.42 -19.85
CA GLU A 66 2.78 -24.67 -18.76
C GLU A 66 1.92 -23.49 -18.26
N LEU A 67 0.75 -23.28 -18.88
CA LEU A 67 -0.31 -22.36 -18.45
C LEU A 67 -1.46 -23.10 -17.73
N ASP A 68 -1.33 -24.40 -17.45
CA ASP A 68 -2.34 -25.18 -16.74
C ASP A 68 -2.59 -24.57 -15.34
N GLY A 69 -3.87 -24.29 -15.05
CA GLY A 69 -4.33 -23.62 -13.82
C GLY A 69 -4.81 -22.18 -14.04
N LEU A 70 -4.41 -21.55 -15.15
CA LEU A 70 -4.88 -20.20 -15.53
C LEU A 70 -6.19 -20.27 -16.33
N PRO A 71 -7.08 -19.26 -16.19
CA PRO A 71 -8.30 -19.19 -16.97
C PRO A 71 -8.02 -18.91 -18.46
N ASN A 72 -8.91 -19.35 -19.35
CA ASN A 72 -8.75 -19.09 -20.79
C ASN A 72 -8.68 -17.60 -21.12
N SER A 73 -9.43 -16.75 -20.40
CA SER A 73 -9.39 -15.29 -20.58
C SER A 73 -8.00 -14.70 -20.39
N PHE A 74 -7.23 -15.19 -19.41
CA PHE A 74 -5.85 -14.79 -19.20
C PHE A 74 -4.98 -15.23 -20.38
N ILE A 75 -5.12 -16.49 -20.79
CA ILE A 75 -4.31 -17.10 -21.85
C ILE A 75 -4.56 -16.43 -23.21
N ASP A 76 -5.82 -16.10 -23.50
CA ASP A 76 -6.23 -15.43 -24.74
C ASP A 76 -5.71 -13.98 -24.81
N ALA A 77 -5.42 -13.36 -23.67
CA ALA A 77 -4.84 -12.02 -23.58
C ALA A 77 -3.30 -12.00 -23.75
N LEU A 78 -2.62 -13.14 -23.62
CA LEU A 78 -1.17 -13.23 -23.75
C LEU A 78 -0.72 -13.02 -25.21
N LYS A 79 0.42 -12.36 -25.38
CA LYS A 79 1.07 -12.26 -26.69
C LYS A 79 1.67 -13.62 -27.09
N PRO A 80 1.62 -14.00 -28.38
CA PRO A 80 2.32 -15.19 -28.85
C PRO A 80 3.84 -15.06 -28.66
N GLY A 81 4.50 -16.17 -28.34
CA GLY A 81 5.95 -16.27 -28.28
C GLY A 81 6.61 -16.41 -29.65
N ASP A 82 7.94 -16.43 -29.66
CA ASP A 82 8.78 -16.58 -30.85
C ASP A 82 8.68 -17.99 -31.41
N ALA A 83 8.58 -18.99 -30.54
CA ALA A 83 8.33 -20.37 -30.95
C ALA A 83 6.83 -20.60 -31.21
N GLU A 84 6.52 -21.31 -32.31
CA GLU A 84 5.14 -21.65 -32.67
C GLU A 84 4.44 -22.40 -31.54
N GLY A 85 3.25 -21.92 -31.13
CA GLY A 85 2.46 -22.51 -30.06
C GLY A 85 2.90 -22.15 -28.62
N THR A 86 3.77 -21.16 -28.47
CA THR A 86 4.15 -20.59 -27.16
C THR A 86 3.52 -19.23 -26.91
N TYR A 87 3.52 -18.82 -25.64
CA TYR A 87 2.95 -17.58 -25.12
C TYR A 87 4.01 -16.86 -24.29
N ARG A 88 3.97 -15.53 -24.30
CA ARG A 88 4.84 -14.69 -23.48
C ARG A 88 4.14 -14.30 -22.20
N VAL A 89 4.72 -14.68 -21.07
CA VAL A 89 4.31 -14.21 -19.74
C VAL A 89 5.34 -13.19 -19.27
N THR A 90 4.93 -11.93 -19.14
CA THR A 90 5.84 -10.83 -18.80
C THR A 90 6.15 -10.78 -17.30
N LEU A 91 7.11 -9.94 -16.91
CA LEU A 91 7.41 -9.66 -15.50
C LEU A 91 6.51 -8.57 -14.89
N ASP A 92 5.59 -8.02 -15.68
CA ASP A 92 4.64 -7.00 -15.24
C ASP A 92 3.58 -7.65 -14.33
N TYR A 93 3.12 -6.91 -13.32
CA TYR A 93 2.21 -7.44 -12.30
C TYR A 93 0.93 -8.12 -12.84
N PRO A 94 0.29 -7.63 -13.92
CA PRO A 94 -0.88 -8.29 -14.50
C PRO A 94 -0.61 -9.69 -15.04
N ASP A 95 0.62 -10.02 -15.42
CA ASP A 95 1.01 -11.36 -15.88
C ASP A 95 1.69 -12.16 -14.75
N LEU A 96 2.60 -11.51 -14.01
CA LEU A 96 3.44 -12.10 -12.98
C LEU A 96 2.64 -12.76 -11.87
N PHE A 97 1.73 -12.01 -11.22
CA PHE A 97 1.02 -12.52 -10.05
C PHE A 97 0.00 -13.60 -10.41
N PRO A 98 -0.84 -13.45 -11.45
CA PRO A 98 -1.73 -14.54 -11.85
C PRO A 98 -0.96 -15.82 -12.19
N TYR A 99 0.18 -15.72 -12.88
CA TYR A 99 1.02 -16.88 -13.19
C TYR A 99 1.58 -17.52 -11.92
N LEU A 100 2.17 -16.74 -11.00
CA LEU A 100 2.70 -17.26 -9.73
C LEU A 100 1.63 -17.87 -8.81
N GLN A 101 0.40 -17.37 -8.88
CA GLN A 101 -0.72 -17.85 -8.07
C GLN A 101 -1.37 -19.13 -8.62
N ASN A 102 -1.40 -19.32 -9.94
CA ASN A 102 -2.25 -20.35 -10.55
C ASN A 102 -1.51 -21.37 -11.42
N ALA A 103 -0.37 -21.02 -12.02
CA ALA A 103 0.31 -21.92 -12.94
C ALA A 103 0.88 -23.13 -12.19
N THR A 104 0.54 -24.34 -12.62
CA THR A 104 0.98 -25.59 -11.99
C THR A 104 2.44 -25.96 -12.29
N SER A 105 3.11 -25.25 -13.21
CA SER A 105 4.50 -25.50 -13.55
C SER A 105 5.47 -24.83 -12.57
N ARG A 106 5.89 -25.55 -11.53
CA ARG A 106 6.81 -25.03 -10.49
C ARG A 106 8.10 -24.44 -11.04
N GLY A 107 8.77 -25.16 -11.97
CA GLY A 107 10.02 -24.68 -12.56
C GLY A 107 9.87 -23.38 -13.36
N ARG A 108 8.70 -23.15 -13.97
CA ARG A 108 8.42 -21.88 -14.67
C ARG A 108 8.06 -20.75 -13.72
N ARG A 109 7.37 -21.04 -12.60
CA ARG A 109 7.19 -20.06 -11.52
C ARG A 109 8.55 -19.62 -10.95
N GLU A 110 9.47 -20.55 -10.74
CA GLU A 110 10.85 -20.26 -10.33
C GLU A 110 11.55 -19.37 -11.36
N GLU A 111 11.56 -19.76 -12.64
CA GLU A 111 12.21 -18.99 -13.72
C GLU A 111 11.69 -17.55 -13.78
N LEU A 112 10.36 -17.38 -13.72
CA LEU A 112 9.70 -16.08 -13.76
C LEU A 112 10.09 -15.19 -12.57
N LEU A 113 10.01 -15.74 -11.35
CA LEU A 113 10.32 -14.97 -10.14
C LEU A 113 11.82 -14.65 -10.05
N ARG A 114 12.70 -15.58 -10.44
CA ARG A 114 14.14 -15.34 -10.49
C ARG A 114 14.48 -14.22 -11.47
N LYS A 115 13.91 -14.24 -12.70
CA LYS A 115 14.06 -13.14 -13.66
C LYS A 115 13.66 -11.80 -13.07
N LYS A 116 12.52 -11.74 -12.36
CA LYS A 116 12.07 -10.52 -11.65
C LYS A 116 13.06 -10.09 -10.56
N ASN A 117 13.58 -11.00 -9.75
CA ASN A 117 14.52 -10.68 -8.67
C ASN A 117 15.96 -10.43 -9.16
N THR A 118 16.23 -10.60 -10.46
CA THR A 118 17.51 -10.26 -11.11
C THR A 118 17.38 -9.13 -12.14
N SER A 119 16.21 -8.51 -12.27
CA SER A 119 15.99 -7.40 -13.19
C SER A 119 16.90 -6.22 -12.82
N VAL A 120 17.48 -5.56 -13.81
CA VAL A 120 18.26 -4.31 -13.69
C VAL A 120 19.42 -4.32 -12.68
N VAL A 121 19.94 -5.49 -12.28
CA VAL A 121 20.98 -5.58 -11.25
C VAL A 121 22.27 -4.88 -11.65
N GLU A 122 22.73 -5.04 -12.89
CA GLU A 122 23.96 -4.44 -13.38
C GLU A 122 23.89 -2.91 -13.40
N GLU A 123 22.71 -2.36 -13.74
CA GLU A 123 22.47 -0.93 -13.81
C GLU A 123 22.22 -0.32 -12.42
N ASN A 124 21.38 -0.95 -11.60
CA ASN A 124 20.84 -0.33 -10.38
C ASN A 124 21.63 -0.64 -9.11
N ARG A 125 22.38 -1.75 -9.03
CA ARG A 125 23.21 -2.05 -7.84
C ARG A 125 24.24 -0.92 -7.58
N PRO A 126 25.01 -0.43 -8.57
CA PRO A 126 25.95 0.67 -8.34
C PRO A 126 25.26 1.98 -7.91
N LEU A 127 24.06 2.27 -8.44
CA LEU A 127 23.29 3.46 -8.08
C LEU A 127 22.84 3.40 -6.62
N LEU A 128 22.33 2.25 -6.19
CA LEU A 128 21.92 2.03 -4.80
C LEU A 128 23.11 2.17 -3.84
N GLU A 129 24.25 1.53 -4.14
CA GLU A 129 25.45 1.65 -3.30
C GLU A 129 25.96 3.09 -3.17
N GLU A 130 25.93 3.86 -4.26
CA GLU A 130 26.28 5.28 -4.24
C GLU A 130 25.28 6.06 -3.38
N ALA A 131 23.97 5.86 -3.59
CA ALA A 131 22.91 6.56 -2.87
C ALA A 131 23.00 6.32 -1.35
N LEU A 132 23.21 5.08 -0.89
CA LEU A 132 23.40 4.77 0.53
C LEU A 132 24.63 5.48 1.11
N GLY A 133 25.71 5.63 0.32
CA GLY A 133 26.88 6.42 0.73
C GLY A 133 26.58 7.91 0.87
N LEU A 134 25.87 8.48 -0.09
CA LEU A 134 25.47 9.90 -0.07
C LEU A 134 24.49 10.18 1.07
N ARG A 135 23.51 9.31 1.32
CA ARG A 135 22.56 9.40 2.43
C ARG A 135 23.26 9.45 3.78
N ARG A 136 24.21 8.52 4.03
CA ARG A 136 25.05 8.55 5.25
C ARG A 136 25.80 9.86 5.39
N ARG A 137 26.41 10.37 4.32
CA ARG A 137 27.13 11.65 4.35
C ARG A 137 26.21 12.84 4.62
N VAL A 138 25.02 12.87 4.02
CA VAL A 138 24.02 13.91 4.26
C VAL A 138 23.61 13.92 5.73
N ALA A 139 23.25 12.77 6.30
CA ALA A 139 22.84 12.66 7.71
C ALA A 139 23.92 13.19 8.65
N GLN A 140 25.17 12.76 8.47
CA GLN A 140 26.32 13.22 9.27
C GLN A 140 26.52 14.74 9.14
N LEU A 141 26.37 15.29 7.93
CA LEU A 141 26.59 16.70 7.66
C LEU A 141 25.56 17.59 8.36
N VAL A 142 24.30 17.14 8.45
CA VAL A 142 23.22 17.85 9.17
C VAL A 142 23.05 17.40 10.63
N GLY A 143 23.99 16.61 11.16
CA GLY A 143 24.09 16.31 12.60
C GLY A 143 23.23 15.15 13.11
N TYR A 144 22.83 14.22 12.25
CA TYR A 144 22.13 12.98 12.64
C TYR A 144 23.10 11.79 12.66
N ASP A 145 22.83 10.82 13.53
CA ASP A 145 23.68 9.63 13.72
C ASP A 145 23.66 8.68 12.52
N SER A 146 22.50 8.54 11.88
CA SER A 146 22.30 7.72 10.68
C SER A 146 21.28 8.34 9.72
N TRP A 147 21.17 7.79 8.50
CA TRP A 147 20.13 8.22 7.58
C TRP A 147 18.74 7.86 8.10
N ALA A 148 18.60 6.74 8.81
CA ALA A 148 17.34 6.37 9.46
C ALA A 148 16.89 7.45 10.46
N HIS A 149 17.78 7.92 11.34
CA HIS A 149 17.47 9.04 12.26
C HIS A 149 17.07 10.32 11.52
N HIS A 150 17.79 10.67 10.44
CA HIS A 150 17.41 11.81 9.61
C HIS A 150 16.06 11.61 8.91
N SER A 151 15.78 10.44 8.35
CA SER A 151 14.53 10.17 7.62
C SER A 151 13.31 10.09 8.55
N MET A 152 13.51 9.63 9.79
CA MET A 152 12.44 9.37 10.76
C MET A 152 12.11 10.57 11.67
N ASP A 153 12.94 11.62 11.71
CA ASP A 153 12.67 12.86 12.46
C ASP A 153 11.41 13.64 11.99
N VAL A 154 10.79 13.21 10.89
CA VAL A 154 9.50 13.73 10.39
C VAL A 154 8.36 12.71 10.48
N LYS A 155 8.63 11.56 11.08
CA LYS A 155 7.71 10.41 11.23
C LYS A 155 7.29 10.27 12.70
N MET A 156 6.29 9.44 12.95
CA MET A 156 5.77 9.12 14.28
C MET A 156 6.74 8.23 15.07
N ALA A 157 7.40 7.29 14.39
CA ALA A 157 8.39 6.41 15.00
C ALA A 157 9.82 6.98 14.93
N ASP A 158 10.67 6.49 15.83
CA ASP A 158 12.12 6.61 15.79
C ASP A 158 12.75 5.22 15.58
N PRO A 159 14.03 5.10 15.16
CA PRO A 159 14.66 3.81 14.89
C PRO A 159 14.50 2.81 16.05
N ASP A 160 14.69 3.25 17.29
CA ASP A 160 14.55 2.41 18.48
C ASP A 160 13.10 1.90 18.68
N ARG A 161 12.08 2.73 18.40
CA ARG A 161 10.66 2.33 18.44
C ARG A 161 10.37 1.25 17.41
N VAL A 162 10.94 1.36 16.21
CA VAL A 162 10.73 0.37 15.14
C VAL A 162 11.47 -0.93 15.44
N GLU A 163 12.69 -0.86 15.99
CA GLU A 163 13.42 -2.05 16.46
C GLU A 163 12.60 -2.80 17.51
N ARG A 164 12.07 -2.09 18.53
CA ARG A 164 11.19 -2.70 19.54
C ARG A 164 9.91 -3.27 18.95
N PHE A 165 9.34 -2.59 17.95
CA PHE A 165 8.15 -3.06 17.25
C PHE A 165 8.39 -4.41 16.58
N TYR A 166 9.47 -4.54 15.80
CA TYR A 166 9.81 -5.82 15.17
C TYR A 166 10.26 -6.88 16.18
N ALA A 167 10.97 -6.50 17.24
CA ALA A 167 11.38 -7.42 18.30
C ALA A 167 10.20 -8.06 19.05
N ASP A 168 9.06 -7.37 19.17
CA ASP A 168 7.83 -7.95 19.73
C ASP A 168 7.02 -8.73 18.69
N LEU A 169 6.93 -8.23 17.45
CA LEU A 169 6.06 -8.80 16.42
C LEU A 169 6.64 -10.08 15.77
N VAL A 170 7.92 -10.05 15.37
CA VAL A 170 8.54 -11.13 14.57
C VAL A 170 8.51 -12.48 15.28
N PRO A 171 8.85 -12.61 16.59
CA PRO A 171 8.81 -13.90 17.26
C PRO A 171 7.43 -14.57 17.22
N ARG A 172 6.35 -13.80 17.41
CA ARG A 172 4.97 -14.31 17.42
C ARG A 172 4.53 -14.74 16.02
N LEU A 173 4.90 -13.96 15.01
CA LEU A 173 4.68 -14.33 13.61
C LEU A 173 5.45 -15.61 13.23
N LYS A 174 6.68 -15.79 13.72
CA LYS A 174 7.47 -17.02 13.50
C LYS A 174 6.83 -18.25 14.13
N GLU A 175 6.19 -18.12 15.29
CA GLU A 175 5.43 -19.22 15.89
C GLU A 175 4.25 -19.66 15.01
N LYS A 176 3.54 -18.70 14.41
CA LYS A 176 2.39 -18.97 13.53
C LYS A 176 2.81 -19.46 12.14
N VAL A 177 3.82 -18.85 11.52
CA VAL A 177 4.25 -19.17 10.15
C VAL A 177 4.72 -20.61 10.03
N LYS A 178 5.24 -21.19 11.11
CA LYS A 178 5.66 -22.60 11.12
C LYS A 178 4.54 -23.54 10.68
N ALA A 179 3.33 -23.37 11.20
CA ALA A 179 2.20 -24.21 10.82
C ALA A 179 1.76 -23.96 9.36
N GLU A 180 1.87 -22.72 8.89
CA GLU A 180 1.58 -22.34 7.49
C GLU A 180 2.59 -22.99 6.53
N HIS A 181 3.89 -22.93 6.86
CA HIS A 181 4.96 -23.55 6.10
C HIS A 181 4.89 -25.07 6.12
N ASP A 182 4.75 -25.71 7.29
CA ASP A 182 4.64 -27.17 7.42
C ASP A 182 3.52 -27.73 6.52
N LYS A 183 2.41 -26.99 6.40
CA LYS A 183 1.30 -27.33 5.52
C LYS A 183 1.67 -27.21 4.04
N MET A 184 2.24 -26.09 3.61
CA MET A 184 2.67 -25.91 2.23
C MET A 184 3.77 -26.90 1.83
N GLN A 185 4.69 -27.23 2.75
CA GLN A 185 5.71 -28.26 2.56
C GLN A 185 5.11 -29.65 2.36
N SER A 186 4.07 -29.99 3.13
CA SER A 186 3.35 -31.27 2.96
C SER A 186 2.68 -31.36 1.58
N MET A 187 2.03 -30.28 1.14
CA MET A 187 1.42 -30.22 -0.20
C MET A 187 2.48 -30.30 -1.32
N LEU A 188 3.62 -29.62 -1.15
CA LEU A 188 4.75 -29.69 -2.08
C LEU A 188 5.32 -31.12 -2.17
N ALA A 189 5.47 -31.80 -1.03
CA ALA A 189 5.97 -33.17 -0.98
C ALA A 189 5.03 -34.16 -1.69
N GLU A 190 3.73 -33.97 -1.55
CA GLU A 190 2.72 -34.78 -2.24
C GLU A 190 2.72 -34.56 -3.76
N GLU A 191 2.87 -33.31 -4.23
CA GLU A 191 2.78 -32.96 -5.65
C GLU A 191 4.09 -33.20 -6.41
N TYR A 192 5.25 -32.93 -5.79
CA TYR A 192 6.55 -32.93 -6.47
C TYR A 192 7.59 -33.87 -5.84
N GLY A 193 7.32 -34.46 -4.68
CA GLY A 193 8.31 -35.29 -3.96
C GLY A 193 9.47 -34.48 -3.36
N ASP A 194 9.29 -33.18 -3.18
CA ASP A 194 10.23 -32.22 -2.57
C ASP A 194 9.48 -31.47 -1.47
N ASP A 195 10.07 -31.29 -0.29
CA ASP A 195 9.50 -30.53 0.83
C ASP A 195 10.22 -29.21 1.08
N THR A 196 11.14 -28.83 0.19
CA THR A 196 11.85 -27.55 0.26
C THR A 196 10.96 -26.42 -0.27
N LEU A 197 10.18 -25.81 0.63
CA LEU A 197 9.36 -24.65 0.32
C LEU A 197 10.23 -23.46 -0.06
N GLN A 198 9.90 -22.81 -1.18
CA GLN A 198 10.64 -21.68 -1.73
C GLN A 198 9.71 -20.49 -1.98
N GLN A 199 10.29 -19.31 -2.21
CA GLN A 199 9.53 -18.07 -2.42
C GLN A 199 8.51 -18.17 -3.58
N TRP A 200 8.85 -18.88 -4.67
CA TRP A 200 7.98 -19.08 -5.84
C TRP A 200 6.84 -20.10 -5.61
N ASP A 201 6.78 -20.71 -4.44
CA ASP A 201 5.72 -21.64 -4.05
C ASP A 201 4.65 -20.97 -3.17
N ILE A 202 4.98 -19.88 -2.47
CA ILE A 202 4.10 -19.21 -1.49
C ILE A 202 2.77 -18.74 -2.11
N ASN A 203 2.82 -18.01 -3.23
CA ASN A 203 1.61 -17.51 -3.91
C ASN A 203 0.74 -18.67 -4.39
N TYR A 204 1.35 -19.69 -5.02
CA TYR A 204 0.66 -20.85 -5.55
C TYR A 204 -0.06 -21.63 -4.45
N TYR A 205 0.62 -21.99 -3.36
CA TYR A 205 -0.01 -22.74 -2.28
C TYR A 205 -0.99 -21.92 -1.47
N SER A 206 -0.79 -20.61 -1.31
CA SER A 206 -1.79 -19.74 -0.68
C SER A 206 -3.09 -19.73 -1.49
N THR A 207 -3.01 -19.55 -2.81
CA THR A 207 -4.19 -19.62 -3.69
C THR A 207 -4.82 -21.01 -3.71
N LYS A 208 -3.99 -22.06 -3.77
CA LYS A 208 -4.45 -23.44 -3.76
C LYS A 208 -5.19 -23.79 -2.46
N ILE A 209 -4.69 -23.38 -1.30
CA ILE A 209 -5.36 -23.60 0.00
C ILE A 209 -6.71 -22.87 0.04
N ARG A 210 -6.76 -21.60 -0.38
CA ARG A 210 -8.01 -20.82 -0.47
C ARG A 210 -9.06 -21.53 -1.33
N ARG A 211 -8.65 -22.05 -2.49
CA ARG A 211 -9.54 -22.80 -3.38
C ARG A 211 -9.95 -24.16 -2.81
N ASP A 212 -8.98 -25.00 -2.45
CA ASP A 212 -9.21 -26.42 -2.17
C ASP A 212 -9.86 -26.63 -0.79
N GLU A 213 -9.61 -25.76 0.19
CA GLU A 213 -10.12 -25.93 1.56
C GLU A 213 -11.25 -24.97 1.93
N TYR A 214 -11.25 -23.77 1.36
CA TYR A 214 -12.27 -22.75 1.65
C TYR A 214 -13.27 -22.60 0.51
N GLY A 215 -13.07 -23.24 -0.64
CA GLY A 215 -13.99 -23.14 -1.78
C GLY A 215 -14.00 -21.76 -2.44
N VAL A 216 -12.97 -20.94 -2.20
CA VAL A 216 -12.88 -19.58 -2.75
C VAL A 216 -12.24 -19.64 -4.13
N ASP A 217 -13.05 -19.53 -5.18
CA ASP A 217 -12.60 -19.20 -6.52
C ASP A 217 -12.76 -17.69 -6.75
N GLN A 218 -11.64 -16.98 -6.86
CA GLN A 218 -11.61 -15.53 -7.05
C GLN A 218 -12.32 -15.06 -8.32
N TYR A 219 -12.39 -15.89 -9.36
CA TYR A 219 -13.07 -15.56 -10.61
C TYR A 219 -14.59 -15.71 -10.50
N ASP A 220 -15.06 -16.73 -9.77
CA ASP A 220 -16.49 -16.88 -9.48
C ASP A 220 -16.99 -15.76 -8.56
N VAL A 221 -16.19 -15.41 -7.56
CA VAL A 221 -16.45 -14.30 -6.63
C VAL A 221 -16.52 -12.97 -7.38
N ALA A 222 -15.61 -12.73 -8.34
CA ALA A 222 -15.58 -11.48 -9.10
C ALA A 222 -16.88 -11.18 -9.88
N ASN A 223 -17.65 -12.22 -10.25
CA ASN A 223 -18.95 -12.03 -10.91
C ASN A 223 -19.97 -11.26 -10.05
N TYR A 224 -19.74 -11.15 -8.73
CA TYR A 224 -20.58 -10.42 -7.79
C TYR A 224 -20.09 -9.00 -7.51
N PHE A 225 -18.98 -8.57 -8.10
CA PHE A 225 -18.40 -7.24 -7.89
C PHE A 225 -18.28 -6.43 -9.19
N PRO A 226 -19.39 -6.11 -9.88
CA PRO A 226 -19.37 -5.10 -10.93
C PRO A 226 -18.88 -3.76 -10.36
N LEU A 227 -17.88 -3.15 -11.01
CA LEU A 227 -17.21 -1.94 -10.53
C LEU A 227 -18.18 -0.83 -10.09
N GLU A 228 -19.18 -0.52 -10.91
CA GLU A 228 -20.20 0.51 -10.60
C GLU A 228 -20.96 0.21 -9.30
N ALA A 229 -21.33 -1.05 -9.07
CA ALA A 229 -22.03 -1.44 -7.86
C ALA A 229 -21.11 -1.29 -6.63
N VAL A 230 -19.83 -1.64 -6.76
CA VAL A 230 -18.85 -1.48 -5.69
C VAL A 230 -18.64 0.00 -5.37
N ILE A 231 -18.54 0.88 -6.39
CA ILE A 231 -18.45 2.33 -6.20
C ILE A 231 -19.68 2.85 -5.45
N ASP A 232 -20.89 2.52 -5.92
CA ASP A 232 -22.13 2.97 -5.29
C ASP A 232 -22.21 2.51 -3.82
N GLY A 233 -21.89 1.23 -3.56
CA GLY A 233 -21.88 0.68 -2.21
C GLY A 233 -20.85 1.33 -1.27
N MET A 234 -19.67 1.62 -1.80
CA MET A 234 -18.62 2.33 -1.07
C MET A 234 -19.07 3.76 -0.72
N LEU A 235 -19.59 4.50 -1.70
CA LEU A 235 -20.07 5.87 -1.51
C LEU A 235 -21.26 5.92 -0.55
N ASP A 236 -22.20 4.99 -0.64
CA ASP A 236 -23.35 4.92 0.30
C ASP A 236 -22.89 4.63 1.73
N LEU A 237 -21.95 3.69 1.91
CA LEU A 237 -21.39 3.36 3.22
C LEU A 237 -20.71 4.59 3.83
N THR A 238 -19.83 5.26 3.10
CA THR A 238 -19.06 6.39 3.63
C THR A 238 -19.92 7.64 3.81
N ALA A 239 -20.96 7.81 2.99
CA ALA A 239 -21.97 8.85 3.19
C ALA A 239 -22.68 8.68 4.55
N GLU A 240 -23.14 7.46 4.85
CA GLU A 240 -23.77 7.12 6.13
C GLU A 240 -22.80 7.32 7.30
N MET A 241 -21.60 6.75 7.20
CA MET A 241 -20.63 6.72 8.30
C MET A 241 -20.02 8.09 8.61
N PHE A 242 -19.75 8.90 7.60
CA PHE A 242 -19.01 10.17 7.75
C PHE A 242 -19.90 11.41 7.62
N GLY A 243 -21.21 11.24 7.37
CA GLY A 243 -22.17 12.34 7.29
C GLY A 243 -21.89 13.27 6.11
N VAL A 244 -21.69 12.67 4.93
CA VAL A 244 -21.43 13.38 3.68
C VAL A 244 -22.35 12.89 2.57
N THR A 245 -22.44 13.65 1.50
CA THR A 245 -23.21 13.31 0.29
C THR A 245 -22.35 13.51 -0.94
N TYR A 246 -22.39 12.53 -1.83
CA TYR A 246 -21.64 12.55 -3.08
C TYR A 246 -22.55 12.94 -4.24
N VAL A 247 -22.19 14.01 -4.94
CA VAL A 247 -22.98 14.50 -6.07
C VAL A 247 -22.18 14.34 -7.35
N ARG A 248 -22.64 13.46 -8.25
CA ARG A 248 -22.05 13.27 -9.57
C ARG A 248 -22.02 14.58 -10.35
N GLN A 249 -20.87 14.88 -10.97
CA GLN A 249 -20.67 16.08 -11.79
C GLN A 249 -20.48 15.72 -13.26
N ASP A 250 -20.51 16.75 -14.11
CA ASP A 250 -20.23 16.62 -15.55
C ASP A 250 -18.76 16.25 -15.80
N GLU A 251 -18.54 15.06 -16.38
CA GLU A 251 -17.23 14.46 -16.67
C GLU A 251 -16.45 15.21 -17.75
N THR A 252 -17.07 16.14 -18.49
CA THR A 252 -16.34 17.01 -19.43
C THR A 252 -15.33 17.94 -18.74
N ASN A 253 -15.41 18.08 -17.41
CA ASN A 253 -14.42 18.78 -16.60
C ASN A 253 -13.26 17.88 -16.12
N ALA A 254 -13.19 16.63 -16.58
CA ALA A 254 -12.09 15.72 -16.30
C ALA A 254 -11.11 15.61 -17.49
N TRP A 255 -9.92 15.04 -17.25
CA TRP A 255 -8.88 14.90 -18.26
C TRP A 255 -9.11 13.76 -19.25
N HIS A 256 -10.07 12.86 -18.99
CA HIS A 256 -10.37 11.72 -19.84
C HIS A 256 -11.85 11.31 -19.67
N PRO A 257 -12.55 10.85 -20.73
CA PRO A 257 -13.98 10.50 -20.67
C PRO A 257 -14.32 9.37 -19.69
N ASP A 258 -13.38 8.46 -19.45
CA ASP A 258 -13.57 7.36 -18.47
C ASP A 258 -13.42 7.81 -17.00
N VAL A 259 -13.21 9.11 -16.72
CA VAL A 259 -12.96 9.62 -15.37
C VAL A 259 -14.26 10.08 -14.72
N TYR A 260 -14.49 9.55 -13.53
CA TYR A 260 -15.60 9.88 -12.66
C TYR A 260 -15.29 11.17 -11.88
N LEU A 261 -16.23 12.13 -11.79
CA LEU A 261 -16.07 13.36 -10.99
C LEU A 261 -17.25 13.52 -10.02
N TYR A 262 -16.95 13.75 -8.76
CA TYR A 262 -17.94 13.98 -7.70
C TYR A 262 -17.61 15.23 -6.88
N ALA A 263 -18.66 15.91 -6.42
CA ALA A 263 -18.58 16.86 -5.31
C ALA A 263 -18.91 16.16 -4.00
N ILE A 264 -18.24 16.56 -2.91
CA ILE A 264 -18.56 16.12 -1.55
C ILE A 264 -19.26 17.27 -0.83
N VAL A 265 -20.44 17.00 -0.29
CA VAL A 265 -21.24 17.97 0.47
C VAL A 265 -21.44 17.43 1.88
N ASP A 266 -21.33 18.29 2.89
CA ASP A 266 -21.65 17.95 4.26
C ASP A 266 -23.16 17.78 4.43
N SER A 267 -23.61 16.63 4.93
CA SER A 267 -25.03 16.28 4.98
C SER A 267 -25.84 17.06 6.01
N GLU A 268 -25.20 17.72 6.98
CA GLU A 268 -25.91 18.49 8.00
C GLU A 268 -25.97 19.99 7.68
N THR A 269 -24.93 20.49 7.02
CA THR A 269 -24.75 21.94 6.80
C THR A 269 -24.96 22.37 5.35
N ASP A 270 -25.10 21.41 4.43
CA ASP A 270 -25.07 21.64 2.98
C ASP A 270 -23.78 22.33 2.49
N GLU A 271 -22.71 22.34 3.30
CA GLU A 271 -21.43 22.93 2.93
C GLU A 271 -20.78 22.08 1.83
N HIS A 272 -20.44 22.70 0.71
CA HIS A 272 -19.60 22.07 -0.31
C HIS A 272 -18.17 21.95 0.20
N LEU A 273 -17.76 20.72 0.54
CA LEU A 273 -16.47 20.39 1.13
C LEU A 273 -15.36 20.33 0.09
N ALA A 274 -15.57 19.53 -0.97
CA ALA A 274 -14.48 19.15 -1.87
C ALA A 274 -14.98 18.67 -3.24
N TYR A 275 -14.02 18.40 -4.13
CA TYR A 275 -14.21 17.53 -5.30
C TYR A 275 -13.24 16.35 -5.25
N PHE A 276 -13.61 15.25 -5.88
CA PHE A 276 -12.65 14.21 -6.20
C PHE A 276 -12.92 13.56 -7.55
N TYR A 277 -11.84 13.08 -8.17
CA TYR A 277 -11.86 12.31 -9.40
C TYR A 277 -11.59 10.82 -9.12
N MET A 278 -12.17 9.91 -9.91
CA MET A 278 -11.75 8.51 -9.96
C MET A 278 -11.39 8.12 -11.40
N ASP A 279 -10.14 7.72 -11.60
CA ASP A 279 -9.59 7.30 -12.88
C ASP A 279 -9.16 5.83 -12.78
N LEU A 280 -10.05 4.91 -13.14
CA LEU A 280 -9.98 3.53 -12.67
C LEU A 280 -9.48 2.51 -13.70
N PHE A 281 -9.32 2.90 -14.96
CA PHE A 281 -8.99 1.98 -16.04
C PHE A 281 -7.61 2.20 -16.65
N PRO A 282 -6.90 1.14 -17.07
CA PRO A 282 -5.58 1.25 -17.68
C PRO A 282 -5.66 1.91 -19.06
N ARG A 283 -4.63 2.67 -19.41
CA ARG A 283 -4.38 3.20 -20.76
C ARG A 283 -2.92 3.60 -20.92
N GLU A 284 -2.46 3.69 -22.17
CA GLU A 284 -1.09 4.10 -22.49
C GLU A 284 -0.76 5.46 -21.84
N GLY A 285 0.41 5.54 -21.19
CA GLY A 285 0.91 6.75 -20.53
C GLY A 285 0.27 7.08 -19.18
N LYS A 286 -0.66 6.26 -18.66
CA LYS A 286 -1.24 6.40 -17.32
C LYS A 286 -0.36 5.73 -16.26
N TYR A 287 -0.33 6.30 -15.05
CA TYR A 287 0.30 5.69 -13.87
C TYR A 287 -0.22 4.27 -13.60
N GLY A 288 0.69 3.31 -13.43
CA GLY A 288 0.39 1.87 -13.44
C GLY A 288 -0.07 1.25 -12.12
N HIS A 289 0.02 1.99 -11.00
CA HIS A 289 -0.42 1.52 -9.68
C HIS A 289 -1.73 2.19 -9.24
N ALA A 290 -2.35 1.62 -8.20
CA ALA A 290 -3.39 2.32 -7.45
C ALA A 290 -2.74 3.39 -6.57
N ALA A 291 -3.33 4.59 -6.52
CA ALA A 291 -2.86 5.69 -5.67
C ALA A 291 -3.91 6.82 -5.58
N ALA A 292 -3.87 7.56 -4.48
CA ALA A 292 -4.57 8.82 -4.32
C ALA A 292 -3.60 10.02 -4.46
N PHE A 293 -4.02 11.04 -5.21
CA PHE A 293 -3.25 12.24 -5.51
C PHE A 293 -3.97 13.49 -5.03
N ASP A 294 -3.26 14.32 -4.26
CA ASP A 294 -3.70 15.68 -3.95
C ASP A 294 -3.51 16.59 -5.17
N LEU A 295 -4.60 17.18 -5.69
CA LEU A 295 -4.56 18.16 -6.78
C LEU A 295 -4.59 19.60 -6.24
N VAL A 296 -5.42 19.84 -5.22
CA VAL A 296 -5.52 21.12 -4.50
C VAL A 296 -5.59 20.82 -3.02
N ALA A 297 -4.68 21.39 -2.23
CA ALA A 297 -4.70 21.29 -0.77
C ALA A 297 -5.81 22.21 -0.19
N GLY A 298 -6.63 21.67 0.71
CA GLY A 298 -7.61 22.43 1.47
C GLY A 298 -6.92 23.31 2.51
N HIS A 299 -7.18 24.61 2.48
CA HIS A 299 -6.55 25.57 3.40
C HIS A 299 -7.32 26.88 3.45
N THR A 300 -6.98 27.77 4.37
CA THR A 300 -7.45 29.16 4.37
C THR A 300 -6.38 30.06 3.77
N ASN A 301 -6.72 30.82 2.72
CA ASN A 301 -5.77 31.71 2.07
C ASN A 301 -5.57 33.01 2.89
N LEU A 302 -4.62 33.86 2.47
CA LEU A 302 -4.31 35.12 3.17
C LEU A 302 -5.46 36.14 3.18
N ALA A 303 -6.47 35.99 2.32
CA ALA A 303 -7.68 36.80 2.32
C ALA A 303 -8.75 36.27 3.29
N GLY A 304 -8.50 35.15 3.97
CA GLY A 304 -9.44 34.48 4.85
C GLY A 304 -10.45 33.59 4.12
N GLU A 305 -10.23 33.30 2.84
CA GLU A 305 -11.11 32.45 2.04
C GLU A 305 -10.69 30.99 2.17
N LYS A 306 -11.66 30.12 2.41
CA LYS A 306 -11.43 28.67 2.39
C LYS A 306 -11.27 28.17 0.96
N ILE A 307 -10.11 27.60 0.67
CA ILE A 307 -9.83 26.85 -0.56
C ILE A 307 -10.25 25.40 -0.32
N ARG A 308 -11.10 24.88 -1.21
CA ARG A 308 -11.60 23.51 -1.12
C ARG A 308 -10.56 22.54 -1.65
N PRO A 309 -10.35 21.40 -0.96
CA PRO A 309 -9.48 20.37 -1.48
C PRO A 309 -10.06 19.72 -2.75
N VAL A 310 -9.16 19.27 -3.61
CA VAL A 310 -9.46 18.48 -4.79
C VAL A 310 -8.48 17.32 -4.84
N ALA A 311 -8.99 16.09 -4.92
CA ALA A 311 -8.17 14.88 -4.96
C ALA A 311 -8.49 14.02 -6.17
N ALA A 312 -7.63 13.06 -6.50
CA ALA A 312 -7.85 12.10 -7.56
C ALA A 312 -7.39 10.71 -7.13
N MET A 313 -8.27 9.73 -7.22
CA MET A 313 -7.92 8.33 -7.08
C MET A 313 -7.64 7.74 -8.45
N VAL A 314 -6.53 7.03 -8.57
CA VAL A 314 -6.11 6.34 -9.78
C VAL A 314 -6.04 4.84 -9.48
N ALA A 315 -6.55 4.01 -10.39
CA ALA A 315 -6.41 2.56 -10.36
C ALA A 315 -6.34 2.00 -11.79
N ASN A 316 -6.13 0.69 -11.95
CA ASN A 316 -5.97 0.03 -13.25
C ASN A 316 -6.79 -1.26 -13.36
N PHE A 317 -8.06 -1.21 -12.96
CA PHE A 317 -8.99 -2.33 -13.08
C PHE A 317 -9.31 -2.65 -14.53
N THR A 318 -9.59 -3.91 -14.84
CA THR A 318 -9.92 -4.36 -16.19
C THR A 318 -11.10 -3.56 -16.75
N LYS A 319 -10.95 -3.02 -17.97
CA LYS A 319 -12.03 -2.28 -18.65
C LYS A 319 -13.25 -3.19 -18.91
N PRO A 320 -14.48 -2.63 -18.91
CA PRO A 320 -15.63 -3.36 -19.43
C PRO A 320 -15.42 -3.74 -20.91
N THR A 321 -16.04 -4.83 -21.33
CA THR A 321 -16.15 -5.25 -22.74
C THR A 321 -17.61 -5.12 -23.21
N ASP A 322 -17.87 -5.42 -24.48
CA ASP A 322 -19.24 -5.44 -25.00
C ASP A 322 -20.11 -6.54 -24.34
N GLU A 323 -19.48 -7.58 -23.78
CA GLU A 323 -20.13 -8.76 -23.21
C GLU A 323 -20.20 -8.76 -21.68
N ALA A 324 -19.34 -8.00 -20.99
CA ALA A 324 -19.28 -7.97 -19.54
C ALA A 324 -18.85 -6.59 -19.00
N PRO A 325 -19.40 -6.15 -17.85
CA PRO A 325 -18.89 -4.97 -17.15
C PRO A 325 -17.47 -5.23 -16.61
N SER A 326 -16.84 -4.19 -16.06
CA SER A 326 -15.63 -4.36 -15.25
C SER A 326 -16.00 -5.14 -13.98
N LEU A 327 -15.44 -6.35 -13.83
CA LEU A 327 -15.66 -7.23 -12.69
C LEU A 327 -14.40 -7.23 -11.82
N LEU A 328 -14.53 -6.78 -10.57
CA LEU A 328 -13.41 -6.72 -9.65
C LEU A 328 -13.23 -8.05 -8.93
N ARG A 329 -11.99 -8.51 -8.83
CA ARG A 329 -11.63 -9.50 -7.81
C ARG A 329 -11.72 -8.84 -6.42
N HIS A 330 -11.82 -9.65 -5.36
CA HIS A 330 -11.97 -9.11 -4.00
C HIS A 330 -10.76 -8.27 -3.55
N ASP A 331 -9.54 -8.60 -3.97
CA ASP A 331 -8.33 -7.79 -3.76
C ASP A 331 -8.43 -6.40 -4.41
N GLU A 332 -9.10 -6.30 -5.57
CA GLU A 332 -9.35 -5.03 -6.26
C GLU A 332 -10.44 -4.21 -5.56
N VAL A 333 -11.46 -4.87 -4.96
CA VAL A 333 -12.44 -4.21 -4.08
C VAL A 333 -11.75 -3.62 -2.85
N LEU A 334 -10.86 -4.39 -2.21
CA LEU A 334 -10.04 -3.93 -1.09
C LEU A 334 -9.19 -2.72 -1.50
N THR A 335 -8.51 -2.80 -2.65
CA THR A 335 -7.71 -1.68 -3.19
C THR A 335 -8.56 -0.43 -3.41
N LEU A 336 -9.76 -0.57 -3.98
CA LEU A 336 -10.67 0.57 -4.19
C LEU A 336 -11.04 1.25 -2.86
N PHE A 337 -11.38 0.47 -1.83
CA PHE A 337 -11.72 1.00 -0.50
C PHE A 337 -10.53 1.65 0.18
N HIS A 338 -9.35 1.04 0.08
CA HIS A 338 -8.10 1.57 0.60
C HIS A 338 -7.83 2.97 0.03
N GLU A 339 -7.78 3.10 -1.29
CA GLU A 339 -7.49 4.37 -1.96
C GLU A 339 -8.57 5.43 -1.68
N PHE A 340 -9.83 5.00 -1.56
CA PHE A 340 -10.90 5.92 -1.17
C PHE A 340 -10.77 6.43 0.26
N GLY A 341 -10.14 5.65 1.16
CA GLY A 341 -9.74 6.13 2.49
C GLY A 341 -8.77 7.31 2.43
N HIS A 342 -7.79 7.28 1.51
CA HIS A 342 -6.95 8.44 1.26
C HIS A 342 -7.75 9.62 0.70
N ILE A 343 -8.66 9.39 -0.26
CA ILE A 343 -9.54 10.46 -0.78
C ILE A 343 -10.33 11.13 0.35
N LEU A 344 -10.90 10.35 1.27
CA LEU A 344 -11.59 10.89 2.43
C LEU A 344 -10.66 11.73 3.31
N HIS A 345 -9.45 11.27 3.58
CA HIS A 345 -8.47 12.01 4.39
C HIS A 345 -8.05 13.32 3.71
N GLN A 346 -7.77 13.28 2.40
CA GLN A 346 -7.41 14.44 1.59
C GLN A 346 -8.53 15.48 1.49
N THR A 347 -9.78 15.03 1.38
CA THR A 347 -10.92 15.90 1.05
C THR A 347 -11.73 16.38 2.24
N LEU A 348 -11.72 15.66 3.37
CA LEU A 348 -12.45 16.05 4.57
C LEU A 348 -11.64 16.94 5.52
N THR A 349 -10.37 17.18 5.23
CA THR A 349 -9.50 18.07 6.02
C THR A 349 -10.13 19.44 6.31
N ARG A 350 -9.89 19.92 7.54
CA ARG A 350 -10.24 21.26 8.01
C ARG A 350 -9.03 22.07 8.45
N ALA A 351 -7.81 21.57 8.17
CA ALA A 351 -6.56 22.28 8.45
C ALA A 351 -6.56 23.69 7.85
N GLU A 352 -5.97 24.64 8.58
CA GLU A 352 -5.92 26.04 8.16
C GLU A 352 -4.82 26.28 7.13
N THR A 353 -3.76 25.48 7.13
CA THR A 353 -2.54 25.68 6.34
C THR A 353 -2.30 24.53 5.36
N VAL A 354 -1.69 24.87 4.22
CA VAL A 354 -1.34 23.88 3.18
C VAL A 354 -0.45 22.76 3.73
N ARG A 355 0.46 23.07 4.66
CA ARG A 355 1.42 22.10 5.22
C ARG A 355 0.76 20.93 5.92
N PHE A 356 -0.42 21.15 6.49
CA PHE A 356 -1.15 20.18 7.31
C PHE A 356 -2.46 19.73 6.65
N SER A 357 -2.73 20.18 5.42
CA SER A 357 -3.93 19.81 4.68
C SER A 357 -3.96 18.33 4.35
N GLY A 358 -5.11 17.70 4.58
CA GLY A 358 -5.40 16.39 4.02
C GLY A 358 -4.54 15.30 4.64
N ALA A 359 -4.05 14.41 3.78
CA ALA A 359 -3.18 13.32 4.17
C ALA A 359 -1.71 13.76 4.46
N ASN A 360 -1.43 15.06 4.60
CA ASN A 360 -0.10 15.56 5.01
C ASN A 360 0.17 15.38 6.52
N THR A 361 0.02 14.16 7.00
CA THR A 361 0.39 13.70 8.35
C THR A 361 1.82 13.15 8.37
N GLU A 362 2.23 12.57 9.49
CA GLU A 362 3.41 11.72 9.55
C GLU A 362 3.32 10.58 8.52
N TRP A 363 4.43 10.30 7.84
CA TRP A 363 4.47 9.38 6.69
C TRP A 363 4.16 7.93 7.08
N ASP A 364 4.51 7.54 8.30
CA ASP A 364 4.20 6.24 8.91
C ASP A 364 2.84 6.22 9.62
N PHE A 365 2.00 7.23 9.43
CA PHE A 365 0.58 7.22 9.83
C PHE A 365 -0.37 7.33 8.64
N VAL A 366 0.09 7.83 7.49
CA VAL A 366 -0.76 8.16 6.33
C VAL A 366 -1.59 6.99 5.80
N GLU A 367 -1.10 5.77 5.96
CA GLU A 367 -1.76 4.52 5.55
C GLU A 367 -2.81 4.04 6.56
N ALA A 368 -2.77 4.48 7.83
CA ALA A 368 -3.71 3.98 8.84
C ALA A 368 -5.17 4.37 8.49
N PRO A 369 -5.45 5.59 8.00
CA PRO A 369 -6.77 5.97 7.50
C PRO A 369 -7.25 5.26 6.23
N SER A 370 -6.36 4.75 5.37
CA SER A 370 -6.74 3.93 4.22
C SER A 370 -6.96 2.48 4.61
N GLN A 371 -6.09 1.92 5.44
CA GLN A 371 -6.15 0.53 5.89
C GLN A 371 -7.38 0.24 6.78
N ILE A 372 -7.89 1.23 7.52
CA ILE A 372 -9.17 1.03 8.23
C ILE A 372 -10.32 0.75 7.25
N MET A 373 -10.31 1.35 6.06
CA MET A 373 -11.36 1.17 5.04
C MET A 373 -11.40 -0.26 4.50
N GLU A 374 -10.27 -0.95 4.47
CA GLU A 374 -10.16 -2.33 4.00
C GLU A 374 -11.04 -3.29 4.81
N HIS A 375 -11.20 -3.06 6.11
CA HIS A 375 -11.96 -3.95 6.99
C HIS A 375 -13.42 -4.08 6.58
N TRP A 376 -14.07 -3.01 6.13
CA TRP A 376 -15.47 -3.06 5.69
C TRP A 376 -15.67 -3.96 4.45
N THR A 377 -14.62 -4.24 3.66
CA THR A 377 -14.71 -5.18 2.54
C THR A 377 -14.75 -6.64 2.97
N TRP A 378 -14.53 -6.92 4.26
CA TRP A 378 -14.63 -8.25 4.87
C TRP A 378 -15.91 -8.42 5.70
N GLU A 379 -16.75 -7.39 5.80
CA GLU A 379 -17.95 -7.42 6.64
C GLU A 379 -19.17 -7.91 5.85
N PRO A 380 -19.81 -9.03 6.23
CA PRO A 380 -20.92 -9.61 5.46
C PRO A 380 -22.08 -8.63 5.23
N ASP A 381 -22.41 -7.83 6.25
CA ASP A 381 -23.49 -6.83 6.17
C ASP A 381 -23.15 -5.68 5.22
N VAL A 382 -21.87 -5.39 5.00
CA VAL A 382 -21.40 -4.40 4.04
C VAL A 382 -21.44 -4.98 2.63
N LEU A 383 -20.84 -6.16 2.44
CA LEU A 383 -20.81 -6.83 1.14
C LEU A 383 -22.23 -7.06 0.60
N ALA A 384 -23.19 -7.42 1.45
CA ALA A 384 -24.58 -7.63 1.06
C ALA A 384 -25.29 -6.37 0.48
N ARG A 385 -24.76 -5.17 0.74
CA ARG A 385 -25.31 -3.91 0.21
C ARG A 385 -25.09 -3.79 -1.30
N PHE A 386 -23.92 -4.17 -1.80
CA PHE A 386 -23.53 -3.94 -3.19
C PHE A 386 -23.12 -5.17 -4.00
N ALA A 387 -22.69 -6.26 -3.35
CA ALA A 387 -22.22 -7.45 -4.05
C ALA A 387 -23.40 -8.19 -4.71
N ARG A 388 -23.51 -8.08 -6.04
CA ARG A 388 -24.59 -8.63 -6.86
C ARG A 388 -24.04 -9.22 -8.14
N HIS A 389 -24.55 -10.39 -8.51
CA HIS A 389 -24.15 -11.07 -9.73
C HIS A 389 -24.46 -10.22 -10.95
N TYR A 390 -23.46 -10.00 -11.81
CA TYR A 390 -23.55 -9.04 -12.91
C TYR A 390 -24.65 -9.34 -13.94
N GLN A 391 -25.03 -10.60 -14.11
CA GLN A 391 -26.08 -11.01 -15.07
C GLN A 391 -27.45 -11.16 -14.42
N SER A 392 -27.53 -11.75 -13.23
CA SER A 392 -28.80 -12.12 -12.60
C SER A 392 -29.30 -11.06 -11.62
N GLY A 393 -28.42 -10.18 -11.14
CA GLY A 393 -28.71 -9.20 -10.10
C GLY A 393 -28.89 -9.79 -8.70
N GLU A 394 -28.74 -11.11 -8.55
CA GLU A 394 -28.85 -11.82 -7.27
C GLU A 394 -27.72 -11.40 -6.33
N GLN A 395 -28.03 -11.26 -5.03
CA GLN A 395 -27.01 -10.95 -4.03
C GLN A 395 -25.99 -12.09 -3.91
N ILE A 396 -24.76 -11.73 -3.53
CA ILE A 396 -23.73 -12.72 -3.23
C ILE A 396 -24.25 -13.75 -2.20
N PRO A 397 -24.09 -15.07 -2.46
CA PRO A 397 -24.51 -16.09 -1.51
C PRO A 397 -23.80 -15.92 -0.16
N GLN A 398 -24.53 -16.03 0.94
CA GLN A 398 -23.97 -15.96 2.30
C GLN A 398 -22.89 -17.02 2.55
N GLU A 399 -23.01 -18.19 1.91
CA GLU A 399 -21.99 -19.23 1.94
C GLU A 399 -20.67 -18.74 1.32
N MET A 400 -20.73 -18.09 0.15
CA MET A 400 -19.55 -17.53 -0.53
C MET A 400 -18.90 -16.41 0.28
N VAL A 401 -19.70 -15.56 0.93
CA VAL A 401 -19.18 -14.54 1.86
C VAL A 401 -18.48 -15.19 3.06
N GLY A 402 -19.11 -16.20 3.68
CA GLY A 402 -18.51 -16.93 4.79
C GLY A 402 -17.19 -17.61 4.41
N GLN A 403 -17.11 -18.16 3.19
CA GLN A 403 -15.89 -18.74 2.63
C GLN A 403 -14.80 -17.70 2.42
N LEU A 404 -15.13 -16.53 1.85
CA LEU A 404 -14.19 -15.41 1.67
C LEU A 404 -13.61 -14.94 3.00
N VAL A 405 -14.47 -14.71 4.00
CA VAL A 405 -14.04 -14.26 5.33
C VAL A 405 -13.18 -15.33 6.02
N ALA A 406 -13.56 -16.60 5.94
CA ALA A 406 -12.76 -17.69 6.52
C ALA A 406 -11.39 -17.85 5.83
N ALA A 407 -11.31 -17.53 4.54
CA ALA A 407 -10.08 -17.58 3.75
C ALA A 407 -9.20 -16.33 3.88
N ARG A 408 -9.68 -15.26 4.52
CA ARG A 408 -8.99 -13.95 4.64
C ARG A 408 -7.56 -14.11 5.12
N ASP A 409 -7.41 -14.86 6.21
CA ASP A 409 -6.17 -14.95 6.98
C ASP A 409 -5.31 -16.17 6.59
N VAL A 410 -5.60 -16.81 5.45
CA VAL A 410 -4.76 -17.89 4.90
C VAL A 410 -3.37 -17.36 4.61
N ASN A 411 -2.38 -17.95 5.29
CA ASN A 411 -0.95 -17.64 5.20
C ASN A 411 -0.59 -16.18 5.56
N ILE A 412 -1.38 -15.57 6.44
CA ILE A 412 -1.19 -14.17 6.82
C ILE A 412 0.13 -13.95 7.59
N ALA A 413 0.63 -14.96 8.31
CA ALA A 413 1.92 -14.82 9.01
C ALA A 413 3.09 -14.77 8.02
N ALA A 414 3.09 -15.65 7.01
CA ALA A 414 4.08 -15.62 5.93
C ALA A 414 4.06 -14.28 5.17
N ALA A 415 2.87 -13.77 4.85
CA ALA A 415 2.72 -12.46 4.21
C ALA A 415 3.23 -11.32 5.10
N SER A 416 2.95 -11.36 6.41
CA SER A 416 3.38 -10.34 7.38
C SER A 416 4.89 -10.37 7.62
N LEU A 417 5.50 -11.57 7.71
CA LEU A 417 6.95 -11.71 7.84
C LEU A 417 7.69 -11.19 6.60
N ARG A 418 7.11 -11.38 5.41
CA ARG A 418 7.67 -10.80 4.18
C ARG A 418 7.67 -9.27 4.23
N GLN A 419 6.62 -8.64 4.76
CA GLN A 419 6.58 -7.19 4.98
C GLN A 419 7.58 -6.74 6.06
N ALA A 420 7.73 -7.53 7.13
CA ALA A 420 8.71 -7.27 8.18
C ALA A 420 10.14 -7.36 7.64
N TYR A 421 10.44 -8.36 6.81
CA TYR A 421 11.71 -8.50 6.11
C TYR A 421 12.09 -7.23 5.34
N PHE A 422 11.18 -6.68 4.55
CA PHE A 422 11.43 -5.46 3.79
C PHE A 422 11.68 -4.24 4.68
N GLY A 423 10.92 -4.07 5.76
CA GLY A 423 11.12 -2.98 6.71
C GLY A 423 12.42 -3.10 7.50
N ILE A 424 12.78 -4.32 7.93
CA ILE A 424 14.04 -4.61 8.61
C ILE A 424 15.22 -4.36 7.66
N LEU A 425 15.16 -4.85 6.43
CA LEU A 425 16.21 -4.64 5.45
C LEU A 425 16.39 -3.15 5.14
N ASP A 426 15.31 -2.41 4.91
CA ASP A 426 15.36 -0.95 4.69
C ASP A 426 16.04 -0.22 5.85
N LEU A 427 15.74 -0.57 7.11
CA LEU A 427 16.43 0.02 8.26
C LEU A 427 17.91 -0.37 8.31
N LEU A 428 18.24 -1.65 8.11
CA LEU A 428 19.64 -2.11 8.08
C LEU A 428 20.47 -1.40 7.00
N LEU A 429 19.86 -1.08 5.85
CA LEU A 429 20.54 -0.33 4.78
C LEU A 429 20.86 1.12 5.18
N HIS A 430 20.11 1.71 6.12
CA HIS A 430 20.13 3.14 6.41
C HIS A 430 20.56 3.52 7.83
N ASP A 431 20.68 2.56 8.74
CA ASP A 431 21.02 2.83 10.14
C ASP A 431 22.52 2.77 10.43
N ASP A 432 23.30 2.10 9.58
CA ASP A 432 24.74 1.98 9.78
C ASP A 432 25.54 3.26 9.42
N ALA A 433 26.47 3.61 10.30
CA ALA A 433 27.41 4.72 10.07
C ALA A 433 28.44 4.40 8.96
N GLU A 434 28.69 3.11 8.70
CA GLU A 434 29.71 2.61 7.77
C GLU A 434 29.11 1.80 6.60
N LYS A 435 29.88 1.60 5.53
CA LYS A 435 29.43 0.78 4.38
C LYS A 435 29.44 -0.70 4.80
N ARG A 436 28.32 -1.39 4.58
CA ARG A 436 28.19 -2.85 4.72
C ARG A 436 27.93 -3.53 3.37
N ASP A 437 28.12 -4.85 3.37
CA ASP A 437 27.82 -5.71 2.21
C ASP A 437 26.30 -5.89 2.09
N LEU A 438 25.73 -5.44 0.96
CA LEU A 438 24.29 -5.47 0.74
C LEU A 438 23.74 -6.89 0.64
N ASP A 439 24.50 -7.85 0.09
CA ASP A 439 24.06 -9.24 -0.01
C ASP A 439 24.09 -9.93 1.36
N ALA A 440 24.93 -9.46 2.28
CA ALA A 440 24.94 -9.94 3.66
C ALA A 440 23.75 -9.38 4.46
N LEU A 441 23.45 -8.09 4.30
CA LEU A 441 22.28 -7.45 4.91
C LEU A 441 20.97 -8.09 4.44
N ASP A 442 20.86 -8.35 3.13
CA ASP A 442 19.70 -9.00 2.54
C ASP A 442 19.48 -10.39 3.15
N ARG A 443 20.53 -11.21 3.23
CA ARG A 443 20.46 -12.54 3.87
C ARG A 443 20.07 -12.45 5.34
N GLU A 444 20.68 -11.53 6.10
CA GLU A 444 20.38 -11.31 7.52
C GLU A 444 18.90 -10.97 7.72
N ALA A 445 18.38 -10.01 6.97
CA ALA A 445 16.97 -9.63 7.06
C ALA A 445 16.04 -10.76 6.59
N TYR A 446 16.42 -11.54 5.58
CA TYR A 446 15.59 -12.59 5.01
C TYR A 446 15.31 -13.75 5.98
N GLU A 447 16.16 -13.97 6.99
CA GLU A 447 15.98 -15.01 8.01
C GLU A 447 14.64 -14.91 8.74
N VAL A 448 14.01 -13.73 8.78
CA VAL A 448 12.69 -13.59 9.40
C VAL A 448 11.61 -14.38 8.66
N ASN A 449 11.79 -14.66 7.37
CA ASN A 449 10.81 -15.37 6.56
C ASN A 449 10.76 -16.87 6.85
N GLU A 450 11.73 -17.48 7.55
CA GLU A 450 11.78 -18.94 7.75
C GLU A 450 11.74 -19.75 6.43
N LEU A 451 12.40 -19.22 5.38
CA LEU A 451 12.55 -19.83 4.05
C LEU A 451 14.03 -19.85 3.62
N PRO A 452 14.43 -20.74 2.69
CA PRO A 452 15.74 -20.67 2.05
C PRO A 452 15.93 -19.36 1.29
N PHE A 453 17.10 -18.72 1.44
CA PHE A 453 17.43 -17.52 0.69
C PHE A 453 17.53 -17.81 -0.82
N PRO A 454 16.94 -17.00 -1.70
CA PRO A 454 16.99 -17.19 -3.15
C PRO A 454 18.38 -16.80 -3.70
N GLU A 455 19.35 -17.71 -3.59
CA GLU A 455 20.73 -17.47 -4.04
C GLU A 455 20.82 -17.06 -5.51
N GLY A 456 21.75 -16.14 -5.80
CA GLY A 456 21.97 -15.57 -7.13
C GLY A 456 20.94 -14.53 -7.55
N THR A 457 20.13 -14.02 -6.62
CA THR A 457 19.19 -12.91 -6.85
C THR A 457 19.62 -11.66 -6.10
N PHE A 458 19.10 -10.49 -6.52
CA PHE A 458 19.32 -9.22 -5.83
C PHE A 458 18.14 -8.29 -6.09
N PHE A 459 17.02 -8.56 -5.41
CA PHE A 459 15.77 -7.85 -5.63
C PHE A 459 15.87 -6.35 -5.27
N LEU A 460 16.84 -5.97 -4.42
CA LEU A 460 17.15 -4.58 -4.07
C LEU A 460 17.40 -3.69 -5.29
N ALA A 461 17.86 -4.24 -6.42
CA ALA A 461 18.04 -3.48 -7.66
C ALA A 461 16.73 -3.00 -8.30
N SER A 462 15.60 -3.63 -8.00
CA SER A 462 14.27 -3.21 -8.45
C SER A 462 13.34 -2.84 -7.29
N PHE A 463 13.88 -2.73 -6.07
CA PHE A 463 13.11 -2.35 -4.89
C PHE A 463 12.92 -0.83 -4.84
N GLY A 464 11.95 -0.34 -5.62
CA GLY A 464 11.68 1.08 -5.82
C GLY A 464 11.50 1.88 -4.53
N HIS A 465 10.92 1.30 -3.46
CA HIS A 465 10.70 1.99 -2.19
C HIS A 465 11.98 2.58 -1.58
N VAL A 466 13.09 1.82 -1.62
CA VAL A 466 14.39 2.27 -1.08
C VAL A 466 14.97 3.44 -1.90
N MET A 467 14.54 3.65 -3.14
CA MET A 467 15.02 4.71 -4.04
C MET A 467 13.90 5.65 -4.52
N GLY A 468 12.75 5.62 -3.85
CA GLY A 468 11.51 6.28 -4.28
C GLY A 468 10.84 7.12 -3.20
N GLY A 469 11.60 7.53 -2.17
CA GLY A 469 11.13 8.37 -1.06
C GLY A 469 10.59 7.61 0.15
N TYR A 470 10.64 6.27 0.15
CA TYR A 470 10.31 5.42 1.30
C TYR A 470 11.56 4.93 2.06
N ASP A 471 12.74 5.47 1.75
CA ASP A 471 13.99 5.13 2.41
C ASP A 471 13.93 5.34 3.94
N ALA A 472 14.33 4.31 4.69
CA ALA A 472 14.13 4.20 6.13
C ALA A 472 12.69 4.51 6.58
N GLY A 473 11.73 3.99 5.82
CA GLY A 473 10.30 4.26 5.97
C GLY A 473 9.41 3.06 5.64
N TYR A 474 9.96 1.97 5.10
CA TYR A 474 9.15 0.82 4.68
C TYR A 474 8.40 0.16 5.83
N TYR A 475 8.93 0.23 7.06
CA TYR A 475 8.23 -0.25 8.26
C TYR A 475 6.83 0.39 8.44
N GLY A 476 6.63 1.59 7.88
CA GLY A 476 5.40 2.36 7.93
C GLY A 476 4.17 1.58 7.48
N TYR A 477 4.31 0.61 6.56
CA TYR A 477 3.19 -0.22 6.10
C TYR A 477 2.61 -1.12 7.20
N LEU A 478 3.47 -1.86 7.92
CA LEU A 478 3.04 -2.72 9.04
C LEU A 478 2.68 -1.88 10.26
N TRP A 479 3.43 -0.81 10.51
CA TRP A 479 3.21 0.11 11.61
C TRP A 479 1.86 0.82 11.51
N SER A 480 1.53 1.35 10.33
CA SER A 480 0.20 1.91 10.06
C SER A 480 -0.89 0.87 10.16
N LYS A 481 -0.63 -0.37 9.70
CA LYS A 481 -1.63 -1.44 9.73
C LYS A 481 -2.04 -1.77 11.17
N VAL A 482 -1.08 -1.74 12.09
CA VAL A 482 -1.35 -1.91 13.51
C VAL A 482 -2.34 -0.86 14.02
N PHE A 483 -2.13 0.41 13.66
CA PHE A 483 -3.01 1.48 14.09
C PHE A 483 -4.35 1.52 13.34
N GLY A 484 -4.38 1.13 12.06
CA GLY A 484 -5.61 0.91 11.31
C GLY A 484 -6.48 -0.15 11.98
N ASP A 485 -5.89 -1.30 12.34
CA ASP A 485 -6.57 -2.38 13.06
C ASP A 485 -7.02 -1.93 14.47
N ASP A 486 -6.20 -1.16 15.19
CA ASP A 486 -6.54 -0.66 16.54
C ASP A 486 -7.69 0.37 16.48
N MET A 487 -7.67 1.29 15.51
CA MET A 487 -8.80 2.19 15.25
C MET A 487 -10.06 1.43 14.84
N TYR A 488 -9.93 0.39 14.00
CA TYR A 488 -11.06 -0.45 13.61
C TYR A 488 -11.69 -1.20 14.80
N SER A 489 -10.88 -1.59 15.80
CA SER A 489 -11.37 -2.28 17.00
C SER A 489 -12.46 -1.50 17.74
N ARG A 490 -12.44 -0.16 17.67
CA ARG A 490 -13.50 0.68 18.21
C ARG A 490 -14.83 0.45 17.49
N PHE A 491 -14.82 0.42 16.15
CA PHE A 491 -15.99 0.05 15.34
C PHE A 491 -16.47 -1.36 15.66
N GLN A 492 -15.58 -2.33 15.84
CA GLN A 492 -15.97 -3.68 16.24
C GLN A 492 -16.71 -3.71 17.60
N SER A 493 -16.26 -2.89 18.56
CA SER A 493 -16.84 -2.85 19.91
C SER A 493 -18.14 -2.04 20.01
N GLU A 494 -18.28 -0.95 19.25
CA GLU A 494 -19.39 -0.01 19.34
C GLU A 494 -20.41 -0.16 18.18
N GLY A 495 -20.10 -0.99 17.19
CA GLY A 495 -20.91 -1.28 16.01
C GLY A 495 -20.20 -0.88 14.71
N ILE A 496 -19.98 -1.85 13.83
CA ILE A 496 -19.24 -1.70 12.55
C ILE A 496 -19.83 -0.60 11.65
N LEU A 497 -21.15 -0.42 11.73
CA LEU A 497 -21.92 0.55 10.96
C LEU A 497 -22.48 1.67 11.86
N ASN A 498 -21.80 2.00 12.97
CA ASN A 498 -22.24 3.04 13.89
C ASN A 498 -21.81 4.44 13.39
N PRO A 499 -22.75 5.30 12.93
CA PRO A 499 -22.41 6.60 12.39
C PRO A 499 -21.81 7.56 13.44
N SER A 500 -22.07 7.32 14.73
CA SER A 500 -21.47 8.15 15.79
C SER A 500 -19.96 7.92 15.90
N VAL A 501 -19.52 6.67 15.75
CA VAL A 501 -18.10 6.32 15.70
C VAL A 501 -17.48 6.84 14.40
N GLY A 502 -18.19 6.72 13.28
CA GLY A 502 -17.77 7.28 12.00
C GLY A 502 -17.59 8.80 12.03
N ARG A 503 -18.50 9.53 12.66
CA ARG A 503 -18.38 10.99 12.88
C ARG A 503 -17.23 11.36 13.82
N ALA A 504 -16.99 10.55 14.85
CA ALA A 504 -15.81 10.72 15.70
C ALA A 504 -14.51 10.48 14.91
N TYR A 505 -14.46 9.45 14.07
CA TYR A 505 -13.32 9.14 13.21
C TYR A 505 -13.05 10.28 12.22
N ARG A 506 -14.09 10.77 11.53
CA ARG A 506 -13.99 11.94 10.65
C ARG A 506 -13.42 13.14 11.40
N SER A 507 -14.02 13.55 12.52
CA SER A 507 -13.62 14.78 13.22
C SER A 507 -12.24 14.70 13.89
N VAL A 508 -11.89 13.54 14.46
CA VAL A 508 -10.63 13.37 15.20
C VAL A 508 -9.48 12.98 14.26
N ILE A 509 -9.69 12.10 13.28
CA ILE A 509 -8.61 11.64 12.40
C ILE A 509 -8.57 12.46 11.11
N LEU A 510 -9.64 12.44 10.32
CA LEU A 510 -9.60 12.96 8.94
C LEU A 510 -9.59 14.50 8.87
N GLU A 511 -10.40 15.17 9.68
CA GLU A 511 -10.56 16.63 9.64
C GLU A 511 -9.31 17.37 10.18
N GLN A 512 -8.50 16.72 11.01
CA GLN A 512 -7.31 17.35 11.60
C GLN A 512 -6.14 17.43 10.61
N GLY A 513 -6.07 16.52 9.64
CA GLY A 513 -4.90 16.35 8.79
C GLY A 513 -3.61 16.30 9.64
N GLY A 514 -2.57 17.00 9.20
CA GLY A 514 -1.30 17.11 9.91
C GLY A 514 -1.25 18.12 11.07
N SER A 515 -2.38 18.74 11.44
CA SER A 515 -2.40 19.85 12.42
C SER A 515 -2.15 19.39 13.86
N LYS A 516 -2.18 18.08 14.13
CA LYS A 516 -1.79 17.45 15.39
C LYS A 516 -0.92 16.23 15.11
N ASP A 517 -0.17 15.77 16.13
CA ASP A 517 0.62 14.55 16.03
C ASP A 517 -0.27 13.30 15.99
N ALA A 518 0.07 12.32 15.15
CA ALA A 518 -0.68 11.07 15.01
C ALA A 518 -0.89 10.33 16.35
N ASP A 519 0.13 10.28 17.22
CA ASP A 519 0.04 9.70 18.57
C ASP A 519 -1.09 10.37 19.40
N THR A 520 -1.27 11.69 19.23
CA THR A 520 -2.35 12.45 19.90
C THR A 520 -3.71 12.12 19.28
N LEU A 521 -3.80 12.06 17.95
CA LEU A 521 -5.03 11.72 17.22
C LEU A 521 -5.53 10.32 17.61
N LEU A 522 -4.62 9.34 17.65
CA LEU A 522 -4.92 7.97 18.08
C LEU A 522 -5.43 7.92 19.53
N LEU A 523 -4.75 8.62 20.44
CA LEU A 523 -5.16 8.69 21.85
C LEU A 523 -6.56 9.31 22.00
N GLU A 524 -6.83 10.42 21.29
CA GLU A 524 -8.14 11.09 21.31
C GLU A 524 -9.25 10.19 20.75
N PHE A 525 -8.99 9.48 19.65
CA PHE A 525 -9.99 8.63 18.99
C PHE A 525 -10.27 7.33 19.76
N LEU A 526 -9.23 6.70 20.30
CA LEU A 526 -9.32 5.43 21.02
C LEU A 526 -9.70 5.62 22.50
N GLY A 527 -9.45 6.80 23.07
CA GLY A 527 -9.57 7.07 24.51
C GLY A 527 -8.51 6.36 25.37
N ARG A 528 -7.49 5.76 24.74
CA ARG A 528 -6.35 5.07 25.34
C ARG A 528 -5.13 5.15 24.41
N PRO A 529 -3.91 4.92 24.91
CA PRO A 529 -2.75 4.77 24.04
C PRO A 529 -2.97 3.64 23.00
N PRO A 530 -2.43 3.77 21.78
CA PRO A 530 -2.54 2.73 20.77
C PRO A 530 -1.73 1.48 21.16
N SER A 531 -2.15 0.32 20.66
CA SER A 531 -1.51 -0.98 20.94
C SER A 531 -1.56 -1.91 19.72
N ASN A 532 -0.79 -2.99 19.75
CA ASN A 532 -0.82 -4.03 18.70
C ASN A 532 -1.82 -5.16 18.96
N GLU A 533 -2.63 -5.09 20.02
CA GLU A 533 -3.53 -6.18 20.42
C GLU A 533 -4.55 -6.53 19.33
N ALA A 534 -5.18 -5.53 18.71
CA ALA A 534 -6.14 -5.75 17.63
C ALA A 534 -5.49 -6.40 16.40
N PHE A 535 -4.29 -5.94 16.03
CA PHE A 535 -3.52 -6.51 14.93
C PHE A 535 -3.13 -7.96 15.19
N LEU A 536 -2.62 -8.27 16.39
CA LEU A 536 -2.29 -9.65 16.79
C LEU A 536 -3.53 -10.54 16.79
N ALA A 537 -4.66 -10.06 17.32
CA ALA A 537 -5.92 -10.80 17.28
C ALA A 537 -6.39 -11.10 15.85
N ASN A 538 -6.23 -10.14 14.92
CA ASN A 538 -6.51 -10.35 13.49
C ASN A 538 -5.58 -11.37 12.84
N LEU A 539 -4.34 -11.49 13.32
CA LEU A 539 -3.42 -12.55 12.92
C LEU A 539 -3.75 -13.90 13.61
N GLY A 540 -4.71 -13.94 14.53
CA GLY A 540 -5.03 -15.13 15.32
C GLY A 540 -3.92 -15.49 16.32
N LEU A 541 -3.26 -14.48 16.88
CA LEU A 541 -2.17 -14.57 17.87
C LEU A 541 -2.60 -14.13 19.27
#